data_AF-A0A841BC90-F1
#
_entry.id   AF-A0A841BC90-F1
#
_cell.length_a   1.000
_cell.length_b   1.000
_cell.length_c   1.000
_cell.angle_alpha   90.00
_cell.angle_beta   90.00
_cell.angle_gamma   90.00
#
_symmetry.space_group_name_H-M   'P 1'
#
loop_
_entity.id
_entity.type
_entity.pdbx_description
1 polymer ?
#
loop_
_entity_poly.entity_id
_entity_poly.type
_entity_poly.pdbx_seq_one_letter_code
_entity_poly.pdbx_strand_id
1 'polypeptide(L)'
;MAVLLTTGLAAPASARPGTWYDCPDKWFCLYDHYNGDGLFWKGINCGGAVYNIGAKGLGDRADSYWNRTTHATAQMLNWTGTRWAPVETIGPFTNGNNLNAGNIDVIDGVRLVCIR
;
A
#
# COMPACT_ATOMS: atom_id res chain seq x y z
N MET A 1 -40.02 34.92 -2.56
CA MET A 1 -38.81 34.16 -2.89
C MET A 1 -38.46 33.29 -1.69
N ALA A 2 -38.53 31.96 -1.83
CA ALA A 2 -38.15 31.04 -0.77
C ALA A 2 -36.83 30.37 -1.18
N VAL A 3 -35.81 30.51 -0.34
CA VAL A 3 -34.49 29.87 -0.51
C VAL A 3 -34.58 28.48 0.11
N LEU A 4 -34.54 27.43 -0.69
CA LEU A 4 -34.36 26.06 -0.19
C LEU A 4 -32.89 25.83 0.14
N LEU A 5 -32.59 25.70 1.42
CA LEU A 5 -31.31 25.18 1.91
C LEU A 5 -31.36 23.65 1.86
N THR A 6 -30.66 23.04 0.90
CA THR A 6 -30.43 21.60 0.89
C THR A 6 -29.35 21.25 1.89
N THR A 7 -29.73 20.74 3.06
CA THR A 7 -28.82 20.08 4.00
C THR A 7 -28.45 18.70 3.44
N GLY A 8 -27.31 18.61 2.76
CA GLY A 8 -26.73 17.32 2.37
C GLY A 8 -26.30 16.55 3.62
N LEU A 9 -27.02 15.50 3.98
CA LEU A 9 -26.56 14.51 4.97
C LEU A 9 -25.38 13.75 4.38
N ALA A 10 -24.19 13.94 4.95
CA ALA A 10 -23.05 13.08 4.64
C ALA A 10 -23.39 11.65 5.07
N ALA A 11 -23.39 10.70 4.13
CA ALA A 11 -23.56 9.29 4.46
C ALA A 11 -22.37 8.82 5.33
N PRO A 12 -22.60 8.00 6.37
CA PRO A 12 -21.50 7.43 7.13
C PRO A 12 -20.66 6.55 6.20
N ALA A 13 -19.34 6.77 6.18
CA ALA A 13 -18.42 5.89 5.49
C ALA A 13 -18.46 4.51 6.19
N SER A 14 -18.89 3.47 5.48
CA SER A 14 -18.76 2.10 5.98
C SER A 14 -17.31 1.65 5.85
N ALA A 15 -16.66 1.36 6.98
CA ALA A 15 -15.39 0.64 6.98
C ALA A 15 -15.66 -0.81 6.56
N ARG A 16 -15.16 -1.22 5.39
CA ARG A 16 -15.25 -2.61 4.94
C ARG A 16 -14.35 -3.48 5.83
N PRO A 17 -14.81 -4.66 6.28
CA PRO A 17 -13.96 -5.60 7.01
C PRO A 17 -12.74 -5.98 6.17
N GLY A 18 -11.58 -6.05 6.80
CA GLY A 18 -10.33 -6.33 6.10
C GLY A 18 -10.26 -7.71 5.47
N THR A 19 -9.74 -7.81 4.25
CA THR A 19 -9.66 -9.07 3.48
C THR A 19 -8.26 -9.66 3.41
N TRP A 20 -7.43 -9.39 4.41
CA TRP A 20 -6.05 -9.82 4.56
C TRP A 20 -5.73 -11.26 4.06
N TYR A 21 -6.70 -12.19 4.14
CA TYR A 21 -6.59 -13.59 3.67
C TYR A 21 -6.18 -13.76 2.20
N ASP A 22 -6.36 -12.75 1.36
CA ASP A 22 -5.95 -12.77 -0.04
C ASP A 22 -4.43 -12.59 -0.26
N CYS A 23 -3.67 -12.18 0.77
CA CYS A 23 -2.22 -12.20 0.73
C CYS A 23 -1.71 -13.62 1.01
N PRO A 24 -1.10 -14.32 0.03
CA PRO A 24 -0.69 -15.69 0.25
C PRO A 24 0.50 -15.78 1.23
N ASP A 25 0.67 -16.94 1.86
CA ASP A 25 1.81 -17.20 2.74
C ASP A 25 3.14 -16.93 2.05
N LYS A 26 4.04 -16.24 2.77
CA LYS A 26 5.39 -15.84 2.31
C LYS A 26 5.41 -14.74 1.24
N TRP A 27 4.30 -14.05 0.99
CA TRP A 27 4.26 -12.90 0.11
C TRP A 27 4.24 -11.58 0.88
N PHE A 28 4.72 -10.54 0.24
CA PHE A 28 4.38 -9.17 0.59
C PHE A 28 3.27 -8.68 -0.33
N CYS A 29 2.29 -7.95 0.21
CA CYS A 29 1.10 -7.51 -0.49
C CYS A 29 0.80 -6.02 -0.21
N LEU A 30 0.34 -5.31 -1.24
CA LEU A 30 -0.16 -3.93 -1.18
C LEU A 30 -1.63 -3.86 -1.56
N TYR A 31 -2.33 -2.98 -0.87
CA TYR A 31 -3.78 -2.84 -0.88
C TYR A 31 -4.18 -1.40 -1.13
N ASP A 32 -5.24 -1.24 -1.92
CA ASP A 32 -5.78 0.06 -2.36
C ASP A 32 -6.51 0.79 -1.23
N HIS A 33 -6.94 0.03 -0.22
CA HIS A 33 -7.78 0.53 0.86
C HIS A 33 -7.28 0.05 2.22
N TYR A 34 -7.81 0.70 3.24
CA TYR A 34 -7.61 0.36 4.64
C TYR A 34 -7.97 -1.10 4.95
N ASN A 35 -7.30 -1.67 5.96
CA ASN A 35 -7.51 -3.03 6.47
C ASN A 35 -7.28 -4.16 5.45
N GLY A 36 -6.43 -3.99 4.45
CA GLY A 36 -6.11 -5.07 3.52
C GLY A 36 -7.24 -5.38 2.55
N ASP A 37 -7.99 -4.36 2.13
CA ASP A 37 -8.97 -4.46 1.05
C ASP A 37 -8.40 -3.94 -0.27
N GLY A 38 -8.83 -4.53 -1.38
CA GLY A 38 -8.39 -4.12 -2.72
C GLY A 38 -6.92 -4.48 -3.02
N LEU A 39 -6.54 -5.75 -2.84
CA LEU A 39 -5.22 -6.24 -3.24
C LEU A 39 -4.94 -5.90 -4.72
N PHE A 40 -3.89 -5.10 -4.97
CA PHE A 40 -3.52 -4.72 -6.34
C PHE A 40 -2.09 -5.12 -6.70
N TRP A 41 -1.24 -5.40 -5.71
CA TRP A 41 0.13 -5.85 -5.97
C TRP A 41 0.64 -6.83 -4.91
N LYS A 42 1.50 -7.77 -5.33
CA LYS A 42 2.19 -8.70 -4.43
C LYS A 42 3.54 -9.16 -4.99
N GLY A 43 4.48 -9.47 -4.10
CA GLY A 43 5.80 -10.02 -4.45
C GLY A 43 6.34 -10.99 -3.38
N ILE A 44 7.26 -11.88 -3.77
CA ILE A 44 7.84 -12.91 -2.88
C ILE A 44 9.37 -12.97 -2.90
N ASN A 45 9.98 -12.68 -4.06
CA ASN A 45 11.42 -12.80 -4.24
C ASN A 45 12.14 -11.54 -3.76
N CYS A 46 13.11 -11.71 -2.86
CA CYS A 46 13.98 -10.63 -2.40
C CYS A 46 15.27 -10.56 -3.23
N GLY A 47 15.96 -9.42 -3.16
CA GLY A 47 17.25 -9.21 -3.82
C GLY A 47 17.15 -8.68 -5.25
N GLY A 48 15.93 -8.55 -5.79
CA GLY A 48 15.67 -7.94 -7.10
C GLY A 48 15.83 -6.41 -7.12
N ALA A 49 15.66 -5.85 -8.32
CA ALA A 49 15.52 -4.41 -8.53
C ALA A 49 14.19 -3.89 -7.95
N VAL A 50 14.03 -2.56 -7.95
CA VAL A 50 12.75 -1.92 -7.62
C VAL A 50 11.70 -2.33 -8.66
N TYR A 51 10.58 -2.87 -8.21
CA TYR A 51 9.40 -3.05 -9.04
C TYR A 51 8.67 -1.71 -9.13
N ASN A 52 8.63 -1.12 -10.32
CA ASN A 52 7.96 0.16 -10.58
C ASN A 52 6.45 -0.08 -10.78
N ILE A 53 5.66 0.07 -9.71
CA ILE A 53 4.19 -0.02 -9.76
C ILE A 53 3.58 1.22 -10.42
N GLY A 54 4.20 2.40 -10.26
CA GLY A 54 3.78 3.67 -10.89
C GLY A 54 3.73 3.58 -12.42
N ALA A 55 4.74 2.99 -13.05
CA ALA A 55 4.79 2.76 -14.49
C ALA A 55 3.72 1.77 -15.01
N LYS A 56 3.00 1.08 -14.12
CA LYS A 56 1.85 0.24 -14.45
C LYS A 56 0.51 0.94 -14.22
N GLY A 57 0.52 2.23 -13.85
CA GLY A 57 -0.68 2.98 -13.47
C GLY A 57 -1.23 2.56 -12.11
N LEU A 58 -0.38 1.98 -11.24
CA LEU A 58 -0.75 1.47 -9.92
C LEU A 58 -0.02 2.21 -8.78
N GLY A 59 0.71 3.29 -9.09
CA GLY A 59 1.33 4.15 -8.09
C GLY A 59 0.27 4.91 -7.29
N ASP A 60 0.65 5.41 -6.12
CA ASP A 60 -0.17 6.31 -5.30
C ASP A 60 -1.51 5.70 -4.85
N ARG A 61 -1.57 4.36 -4.82
CA ARG A 61 -2.75 3.58 -4.42
C ARG A 61 -2.60 2.92 -3.06
N ALA A 62 -1.38 2.76 -2.58
CA ALA A 62 -1.11 1.92 -1.43
C ALA A 62 -1.55 2.60 -0.13
N ASP A 63 -2.61 2.08 0.50
CA ASP A 63 -3.08 2.54 1.83
C ASP A 63 -2.65 1.56 2.93
N SER A 64 -2.79 0.25 2.68
CA SER A 64 -2.41 -0.78 3.63
C SER A 64 -1.52 -1.88 3.02
N TYR A 65 -0.87 -2.65 3.89
CA TYR A 65 0.11 -3.66 3.49
C TYR A 65 0.08 -4.88 4.40
N TRP A 66 0.55 -6.00 3.86
CA TRP A 66 0.93 -7.16 4.66
C TRP A 66 2.23 -7.76 4.15
N ASN A 67 3.28 -7.70 4.97
CA ASN A 67 4.48 -8.50 4.78
C ASN A 67 4.32 -9.86 5.48
N ARG A 68 3.97 -10.92 4.74
CA ARG A 68 3.98 -12.31 5.24
C ARG A 68 5.29 -13.03 4.98
N THR A 69 6.32 -12.34 4.49
CA THR A 69 7.65 -12.93 4.32
C THR A 69 8.33 -13.10 5.68
N THR A 70 9.17 -14.13 5.79
CA THR A 70 10.08 -14.37 6.93
C THR A 70 11.47 -13.81 6.65
N HIS A 71 11.81 -13.68 5.36
CA HIS A 71 13.17 -13.57 4.84
C HIS A 71 13.44 -12.21 4.18
N ALA A 72 12.49 -11.27 4.22
CA ALA A 72 12.63 -9.99 3.54
C ALA A 72 12.01 -8.82 4.32
N THR A 73 12.66 -7.66 4.22
CA THR A 73 11.98 -6.39 4.42
C THR A 73 11.44 -5.88 3.10
N ALA A 74 10.36 -5.11 3.14
CA ALA A 74 9.81 -4.45 1.96
C ALA A 74 10.10 -2.95 2.03
N GLN A 75 10.92 -2.44 1.11
CA GLN A 75 11.17 -1.01 0.94
C GLN A 75 10.13 -0.42 0.01
N MET A 76 9.34 0.52 0.52
CA MET A 76 8.40 1.34 -0.24
C MET A 76 9.11 2.59 -0.71
N LEU A 77 8.91 2.95 -1.98
CA LEU A 77 9.71 3.96 -2.68
C LEU A 77 8.82 4.89 -3.51
N ASN A 78 9.18 6.17 -3.56
CA ASN A 78 8.60 7.20 -4.42
C ASN A 78 9.53 7.49 -5.60
N TRP A 79 9.01 7.69 -6.82
CA TRP A 79 9.80 8.14 -7.95
C TRP A 79 9.81 9.67 -8.08
N THR A 80 10.96 10.30 -7.82
CA THR A 80 11.07 11.78 -7.84
C THR A 80 11.19 12.37 -9.25
N GLY A 81 10.90 11.60 -10.31
CA GLY A 81 11.22 11.96 -11.70
C GLY A 81 12.67 11.66 -12.12
N THR A 82 13.59 11.51 -11.17
CA THR A 82 15.03 11.28 -11.44
C THR A 82 15.65 10.15 -10.61
N ARG A 83 15.11 9.84 -9.43
CA ARG A 83 15.59 8.76 -8.57
C ARG A 83 14.48 8.18 -7.71
N TRP A 84 14.72 6.96 -7.20
CA TRP A 84 13.90 6.35 -6.18
C TRP A 84 14.24 6.91 -4.80
N ALA A 85 13.26 7.45 -4.09
CA ALA A 85 13.38 7.93 -2.72
C ALA A 85 12.69 6.95 -1.75
N PRO A 86 13.35 6.49 -0.67
CA PRO A 86 12.71 5.66 0.34
C PRO A 86 11.59 6.40 1.05
N VAL A 87 10.45 5.73 1.24
CA VAL A 87 9.31 6.25 2.00
C VAL A 87 9.19 5.51 3.33
N GLU A 88 9.18 4.18 3.27
CA GLU A 88 9.01 3.33 4.45
C GLU A 88 9.72 1.98 4.24
N THR A 89 10.10 1.31 5.32
CA THR A 89 10.60 -0.07 5.28
C THR A 89 9.78 -0.93 6.23
N ILE A 90 9.13 -1.96 5.69
CA ILE A 90 8.27 -2.87 6.42
C ILE A 90 9.04 -4.13 6.79
N GLY A 91 9.07 -4.44 8.08
CA GLY A 91 9.67 -5.67 8.60
C GLY A 91 8.91 -6.94 8.19
N PRO A 92 9.53 -8.12 8.35
CA PRO A 92 8.83 -9.39 8.14
C PRO A 92 7.65 -9.53 9.11
N PHE A 93 6.65 -10.32 8.72
CA PHE A 93 5.43 -10.61 9.51
C PHE A 93 4.72 -9.38 10.10
N THR A 94 4.73 -8.27 9.37
CA THR A 94 4.11 -7.03 9.80
C THR A 94 2.99 -6.67 8.82
N ASN A 95 1.81 -6.35 9.34
CA ASN A 95 0.76 -5.68 8.60
C ASN A 95 0.50 -4.30 9.20
N GLY A 96 -0.07 -3.42 8.40
CA GLY A 96 -0.35 -2.06 8.82
C GLY A 96 -1.28 -1.38 7.85
N ASN A 97 -1.86 -0.30 8.34
CA ASN A 97 -2.69 0.61 7.57
C ASN A 97 -2.07 2.00 7.60
N ASN A 98 -2.56 2.91 6.74
CA ASN A 98 -2.04 4.27 6.62
C ASN A 98 -0.52 4.25 6.46
N LEU A 99 -0.02 3.70 5.34
CA LEU A 99 1.38 3.92 4.93
C LEU A 99 1.71 5.40 5.18
N ASN A 100 2.51 5.63 6.22
CA ASN A 100 2.48 6.75 7.16
C ASN A 100 1.52 7.93 6.81
N ALA A 101 0.36 8.03 7.49
CA ALA A 101 -0.69 9.07 7.51
C ALA A 101 -0.48 10.39 6.69
N GLY A 102 -0.26 10.26 5.38
CA GLY A 102 0.18 11.35 4.48
C GLY A 102 0.98 10.88 3.27
N ASN A 103 1.41 9.60 3.24
CA ASN A 103 2.17 8.98 2.14
C ASN A 103 1.37 7.97 1.30
N ILE A 104 0.05 7.96 1.44
CA ILE A 104 -0.86 7.04 0.71
C ILE A 104 -0.80 7.30 -0.82
N ASP A 105 -0.34 8.50 -1.20
CA ASP A 105 -0.27 8.98 -2.59
C ASP A 105 1.18 9.16 -3.12
N VAL A 106 2.16 8.44 -2.57
CA VAL A 106 3.56 8.61 -3.03
C VAL A 106 4.31 7.30 -3.32
N ILE A 107 3.66 6.15 -3.18
CA ILE A 107 4.32 4.86 -3.42
C ILE A 107 4.24 4.51 -4.90
N ASP A 108 5.37 4.64 -5.58
CA ASP A 108 5.57 4.29 -6.99
C ASP A 108 6.33 2.98 -7.18
N GLY A 109 7.00 2.50 -6.13
CA GLY A 109 7.90 1.38 -6.24
C GLY A 109 8.00 0.54 -4.97
N VAL A 110 8.24 -0.75 -5.16
CA VAL A 110 8.51 -1.69 -4.08
C VAL A 110 9.76 -2.49 -4.37
N ARG A 111 10.58 -2.69 -3.34
CA ARG A 111 11.70 -3.63 -3.38
C ARG A 111 11.71 -4.53 -2.16
N LEU A 112 11.78 -5.84 -2.38
CA LEU A 112 12.04 -6.79 -1.30
C LEU A 112 13.55 -6.97 -1.10
N VAL A 113 14.01 -6.71 0.11
CA VAL A 113 15.43 -6.78 0.50
C VAL A 113 15.62 -8.00 1.39
N CYS A 114 16.52 -8.90 1.01
CA CYS A 114 16.75 -10.12 1.78
C CYS A 114 17.35 -9.80 3.15
N ILE A 115 16.81 -10.43 4.19
CA ILE A 115 17.37 -10.44 5.54
C ILE A 115 18.15 -11.74 5.66
N ARG A 116 19.41 -11.65 6.13
CA ARG A 116 20.25 -12.82 6.37
C ARG A 116 19.88 -13.50 7.68
#